data_AF-A0A5N6VU73-F1
#
_entry.id   AF-A0A5N6VU73-F1
#
_cell.length_a   1.000
_cell.length_b   1.000
_cell.length_c   1.000
_cell.angle_alpha   90.00
_cell.angle_beta   90.00
_cell.angle_gamma   90.00
#
_symmetry.space_group_name_H-M   'P 1'
#
loop_
_entity.id
_entity.type
_entity.pdbx_description
1 polymer ?
#
loop_
_entity_poly.entity_id
_entity_poly.type
_entity_poly.pdbx_seq_one_letter_code
_entity_poly.pdbx_strand_id
1 'polypeptide(L)' 'MGVKIHKVALAGATGNLGPAILEQLVAANFEVTVLTRINGITHKFPASVHVASVDYDSLNSLVAALHS' A
#
# COMPACT_ATOMS: atom_id res chain seq x y z
N MET A 1 3.23 -2.74 27.05
CA MET A 1 2.82 -1.75 26.03
C MET A 1 2.76 -2.47 24.71
N GLY A 2 1.55 -2.79 24.22
CA GLY A 2 1.38 -3.57 22.98
C GLY A 2 1.73 -2.74 21.76
N VAL A 3 2.40 -3.35 20.79
CA VAL A 3 2.71 -2.72 19.50
C VAL A 3 1.39 -2.32 18.84
N LYS A 4 1.13 -1.01 18.73
CA LYS A 4 0.01 -0.50 17.94
C LYS A 4 0.45 -0.51 16.48
N ILE A 5 -0.13 -1.40 15.67
CA ILE A 5 0.04 -1.33 14.22
C ILE A 5 -0.51 0.02 13.76
N HIS A 6 0.34 0.84 13.13
CA HIS A 6 -0.05 2.12 12.53
C HIS A 6 0.19 2.11 11.03
N LYS A 7 1.27 1.43 10.57
CA LYS A 7 1.65 1.32 9.17
C LYS A 7 1.14 0.03 8.56
N VAL A 8 0.44 0.14 7.43
CA VAL A 8 -0.11 -1.00 6.69
C VAL A 8 0.31 -0.91 5.23
N ALA A 9 1.06 -1.91 4.76
CA ALA A 9 1.35 -2.05 3.34
C ALA A 9 0.23 -2.86 2.65
N LEU A 10 -0.45 -2.28 1.65
CA LEU A 10 -1.52 -2.93 0.90
C LEU A 10 -1.07 -3.23 -0.53
N ALA A 11 -0.83 -4.50 -0.83
CA ALA A 11 -0.62 -4.96 -2.20
C ALA A 11 -1.96 -5.18 -2.91
N GLY A 12 -2.04 -4.85 -4.19
CA GLY A 12 -3.24 -5.11 -4.99
C GLY A 12 -4.44 -4.22 -4.63
N ALA A 13 -4.20 -3.00 -4.12
CA ALA A 13 -5.24 -2.02 -3.81
C ALA A 13 -6.13 -1.63 -5.01
N THR A 14 -5.75 -2.04 -6.22
CA THR A 14 -6.46 -1.76 -7.48
C THR A 14 -7.33 -2.93 -7.95
N GLY A 15 -7.23 -4.10 -7.30
CA GLY A 15 -8.08 -5.25 -7.60
C GLY A 15 -9.51 -5.06 -7.10
N ASN A 16 -10.40 -6.01 -7.40
CA ASN A 16 -11.83 -5.90 -7.09
C ASN A 16 -12.15 -5.64 -5.59
N LEU A 17 -11.29 -6.10 -4.69
CA LEU A 17 -11.43 -5.90 -3.24
C LEU A 17 -10.57 -4.75 -2.69
N GLY A 18 -9.61 -4.27 -3.48
CA GLY A 18 -8.59 -3.32 -3.05
C GLY A 18 -9.16 -1.97 -2.58
N PRO A 19 -10.06 -1.32 -3.34
CA PRO A 19 -10.63 -0.03 -2.96
C PRO A 19 -11.41 -0.09 -1.64
N ALA A 20 -12.24 -1.12 -1.44
CA ALA A 20 -13.03 -1.27 -0.22
C ALA A 20 -12.14 -1.45 1.02
N ILE A 21 -11.06 -2.22 0.91
CA ILE A 21 -10.10 -2.41 2.01
C ILE A 21 -9.33 -1.11 2.28
N LEU A 22 -8.86 -0.43 1.22
CA LEU A 22 -8.14 0.83 1.33
C LEU A 22 -8.98 1.90 2.05
N GLU A 23 -10.25 2.03 1.68
CA GLU A 23 -11.18 2.96 2.31
C GLU A 23 -11.34 2.71 3.81
N GLN A 24 -11.51 1.44 4.22
CA GLN A 24 -11.66 1.10 5.63
C GLN A 24 -10.37 1.34 6.43
N LEU A 25 -9.20 1.05 5.84
CA LEU A 25 -7.92 1.31 6.49
C LEU A 25 -7.67 2.81 6.68
N VAL A 26 -7.99 3.63 5.68
CA VAL A 26 -7.89 5.09 5.78
C VAL A 26 -8.89 5.64 6.80
N ALA A 27 -10.14 5.14 6.80
CA ALA A 27 -11.16 5.54 7.76
C ALA A 27 -10.81 5.18 9.21
N ALA A 28 -10.05 4.10 9.41
CA ALA A 28 -9.53 3.68 10.70
C ALA A 28 -8.21 4.39 11.09
N ASN A 29 -7.81 5.44 10.34
CA ASN A 29 -6.61 6.25 10.60
C ASN A 29 -5.28 5.46 10.53
N PHE A 30 -5.21 4.39 9.74
CA PHE A 30 -3.95 3.73 9.43
C PHE A 30 -3.15 4.52 8.39
N GLU A 31 -1.82 4.51 8.53
CA GLU A 31 -0.89 4.98 7.51
C GLU A 31 -0.74 3.87 6.46
N VAL A 32 -1.40 4.05 5.31
CA VAL A 32 -1.46 3.01 4.28
C VAL A 32 -0.45 3.29 3.17
N THR A 33 0.40 2.31 2.89
CA THR A 33 1.30 2.30 1.73
C THR A 33 0.78 1.29 0.71
N VAL A 34 0.26 1.78 -0.39
CA VAL A 34 -0.19 0.97 -1.52
C VAL A 34 1.00 0.53 -2.35
N LEU A 35 1.18 -0.79 -2.50
CA LEU A 35 2.18 -1.36 -3.37
C LEU A 35 1.58 -1.56 -4.77
N THR A 36 2.19 -0.92 -5.77
CA THR A 36 1.81 -1.01 -7.18
C THR A 36 2.95 -1.63 -7.98
N ARG A 37 2.66 -2.40 -9.03
CA ARG A 37 3.72 -2.93 -9.90
C ARG A 37 4.30 -1.80 -10.75
N ILE A 38 5.61 -1.79 -10.98
CA ILE A 38 6.29 -0.79 -11.85
C ILE A 38 5.71 -0.66 -13.27
N ASN A 39 5.05 -1.70 -13.78
CA ASN A 39 4.37 -1.73 -15.08
C ASN A 39 2.84 -1.78 -14.96
N GLY A 40 2.29 -1.47 -13.78
CA GLY A 40 0.86 -1.45 -13.52
C GLY A 40 0.19 -0.18 -14.03
N ILE A 41 -1.12 -0.26 -14.24
CA ILE A 41 -1.93 0.91 -14.57
C ILE A 41 -1.86 1.91 -13.40
N THR A 42 -1.67 3.19 -13.69
CA THR A 42 -1.72 4.24 -12.68
C THR A 42 -3.16 4.42 -12.21
N HIS A 43 -3.48 3.94 -11.02
CA HIS A 43 -4.77 4.18 -10.39
C HIS A 43 -4.72 5.47 -9.58
N LYS A 44 -5.80 6.25 -9.62
CA LYS A 44 -5.95 7.45 -8.78
C LYS A 44 -6.24 6.99 -7.36
N PHE A 45 -5.27 7.17 -6.48
CA PHE A 45 -5.44 6.97 -5.04
C PHE A 45 -5.72 8.30 -4.34
N PRO A 46 -6.43 8.30 -3.20
CA PRO A 46 -6.60 9.51 -2.40
C PRO A 46 -5.23 10.02 -1.92
N ALA A 47 -5.08 11.35 -1.79
CA ALA A 47 -3.80 11.97 -1.40
C ALA A 47 -3.31 11.57 0.00
N SER A 48 -4.17 10.95 0.80
CA SER A 48 -3.88 10.45 2.14
C SER A 48 -3.12 9.11 2.16
N VAL A 49 -2.88 8.47 1.02
CA VAL A 49 -2.19 7.17 0.97
C VAL A 49 -0.87 7.29 0.22
N HIS A 50 0.14 6.59 0.72
CA HIS A 50 1.43 6.49 0.05
C HIS A 50 1.34 5.46 -1.07
N VAL A 51 1.97 5.73 -2.20
CA VAL A 51 2.01 4.79 -3.32
C VAL A 51 3.46 4.46 -3.59
N ALA A 52 3.83 3.20 -3.42
CA ALA A 52 5.16 2.69 -3.74
C ALA A 52 5.07 1.79 -4.98
N SER A 53 5.81 2.16 -6.02
CA SER A 53 5.98 1.29 -7.19
C SER A 53 7.09 0.28 -6.90
N VAL A 54 6.74 -1.00 -6.95
CA VAL A 54 7.60 -2.12 -6.61
C VAL A 54 7.72 -3.09 -7.77
N ASP A 55 8.91 -3.67 -7.89
CA ASP A 55 9.15 -4.83 -8.74
C ASP A 55 9.06 -6.10 -7.90
N TYR A 56 7.99 -6.88 -8.11
CA TYR A 56 7.73 -8.14 -7.38
C TYR A 56 8.76 -9.23 -7.64
N ASP A 57 9.53 -9.12 -8.73
CA ASP A 57 10.59 -10.06 -9.06
C ASP A 57 11.93 -9.69 -8.39
N SER A 58 12.01 -8.54 -7.72
CA SER A 58 13.21 -8.03 -7.05
C SER A 58 13.01 -7.88 -5.53
N LEU A 59 13.69 -8.73 -4.77
CA LEU A 59 13.67 -8.68 -3.30
C LEU A 59 14.06 -7.29 -2.76
N ASN A 60 15.07 -6.66 -3.34
CA ASN A 60 15.54 -5.35 -2.92
C ASN A 60 14.46 -4.27 -3.12
N SER A 61 13.69 -4.34 -4.21
CA SER A 61 12.58 -3.41 -4.46
C SER A 61 11.48 -3.56 -3.41
N LEU A 62 11.16 -4.80 -3.02
CA LEU A 62 10.15 -5.09 -1.99
C LEU A 62 10.58 -4.61 -0.61
N VAL A 63 11.82 -4.90 -0.22
CA VAL A 63 12.37 -4.49 1.08
C VAL A 63 12.39 -2.97 1.20
N ALA A 64 12.83 -2.27 0.16
CA ALA A 64 12.84 -0.81 0.15
C ALA A 64 11.44 -0.20 0.34
N ALA A 65 10.40 -0.80 -0.24
CA ALA A 65 9.03 -0.32 -0.08
C ALA A 65 8.43 -0.61 1.30
N LEU A 66 8.82 -1.72 1.95
CA LEU A 66 8.30 -2.09 3.27
C LEU A 66 9.01 -1.39 4.44
N HIS A 67 10.20 -0.83 4.21
CA HIS A 67 10.93 -0.04 5.21
C HIS A 67 10.57 1.46 5.20
N SER A 68 9.48 1.85 4.52
CA SER A 68 9.01 3.25 4.42
C SER A 68 8.20 3.73 5.62
#